data_AF-A0A4V2R3S3-F1
#
_entry.id   AF-A0A4V2R3S3-F1
#
_cell.length_a   1.000
_cell.length_b   1.000
_cell.length_c   1.000
_cell.angle_alpha   90.00
_cell.angle_beta   90.00
_cell.angle_gamma   90.00
#
_symmetry.space_group_name_H-M   'P 1'
#
loop_
_entity.id
_entity.type
_entity.pdbx_description
1 polymer ?
#
loop_
_entity_poly.entity_id
_entity_poly.type
_entity_poly.pdbx_seq_one_letter_code
_entity_poly.pdbx_strand_id
1 'polypeptide(L)'
;MMRRGTVLGELWQSARRVAFAILGGVIRRYSPEEIEERVSRRPIHEQVFIVLAVLLALLFTSLLFANAGVIGLLVYFLIIIILVR
;
A
#
# COMPACT_ATOMS: atom_id res chain seq x y z
N MET A 1 -1.24 17.25 -25.12
CA MET A 1 -0.14 17.68 -24.24
C MET A 1 -0.53 17.33 -22.80
N MET A 2 -0.22 16.11 -22.35
CA MET A 2 -0.68 15.57 -21.06
C MET A 2 0.03 16.24 -19.89
N ARG A 3 -0.76 16.80 -18.97
CA ARG A 3 -0.32 17.58 -17.81
C ARG A 3 0.32 16.63 -16.78
N ARG A 4 1.64 16.40 -16.86
CA ARG A 4 2.41 15.50 -15.96
C ARG A 4 2.12 15.70 -14.46
N GLY A 5 1.69 16.89 -14.04
CA GLY A 5 1.29 17.18 -12.66
C GLY A 5 -0.01 16.50 -12.17
N THR A 6 -0.88 16.04 -13.07
CA THR A 6 -2.15 15.36 -12.70
C THR A 6 -1.96 13.87 -12.48
N VAL A 7 -1.30 13.18 -13.42
CA VAL A 7 -1.06 11.72 -13.37
C VAL A 7 -0.25 11.31 -12.13
N LEU A 8 0.81 12.07 -11.80
CA LEU A 8 1.60 11.80 -10.59
C LEU A 8 0.78 12.02 -9.31
N GLY A 9 -0.13 13.00 -9.30
CA GLY A 9 -1.02 13.26 -8.17
C GLY A 9 -2.06 12.14 -7.97
N GLU A 10 -2.64 11.65 -9.06
CA GLU A 10 -3.60 10.52 -9.05
C GLU A 10 -2.93 9.20 -8.63
N LEU A 11 -1.73 8.94 -9.14
CA LEU A 11 -0.90 7.80 -8.73
C LEU A 11 -0.56 7.90 -7.24
N TRP A 12 -0.17 9.07 -6.77
CA TRP A 12 0.13 9.30 -5.36
C TRP A 12 -1.09 9.05 -4.47
N GLN A 13 -2.26 9.59 -4.81
CA GLN A 13 -3.50 9.35 -4.06
C GLN A 13 -3.87 7.87 -4.04
N SER A 14 -3.75 7.18 -5.18
CA SER A 14 -4.06 5.76 -5.30
C SER A 14 -3.11 4.90 -4.47
N ALA A 15 -1.79 5.14 -4.58
CA ALA A 15 -0.77 4.45 -3.81
C ALA A 15 -0.95 4.66 -2.30
N ARG A 16 -1.27 5.89 -1.89
CA ARG A 16 -1.52 6.23 -0.49
C ARG A 16 -2.74 5.50 0.06
N ARG A 17 -3.85 5.48 -0.68
CA ARG A 17 -5.08 4.76 -0.29
C ARG A 17 -4.82 3.26 -0.10
N VAL A 18 -4.11 2.63 -1.05
CA VAL A 18 -3.75 1.22 -0.95
C VAL A 18 -2.81 0.98 0.23
N ALA A 19 -1.79 1.83 0.43
CA ALA A 19 -0.87 1.68 1.55
C ALA A 19 -1.59 1.74 2.91
N PHE A 20 -2.56 2.65 3.06
CA PHE A 20 -3.34 2.77 4.29
C PHE A 20 -4.29 1.60 4.51
N ALA A 21 -4.94 1.10 3.45
CA ALA A 21 -5.77 -0.10 3.55
C ALA A 21 -4.95 -1.33 3.97
N ILE A 22 -3.77 -1.53 3.37
CA ILE A 22 -2.84 -2.60 3.76
C ILE A 22 -2.41 -2.43 5.22
N LEU A 23 -2.04 -1.22 5.64
CA LEU A 23 -1.69 -0.96 7.04
C LEU A 23 -2.86 -1.22 8.00
N GLY A 24 -4.10 -0.92 7.62
CA GLY A 24 -5.29 -1.22 8.42
C GLY A 24 -5.55 -2.73 8.55
N GLY A 25 -5.36 -3.48 7.46
CA GLY A 25 -5.44 -4.94 7.48
C GLY A 25 -4.37 -5.59 8.35
N VAL A 26 -3.13 -5.09 8.25
CA VAL A 26 -2.00 -5.61 9.03
C VAL A 26 -2.11 -5.22 10.50
N ILE A 27 -2.41 -3.95 10.77
CA ILE A 27 -2.57 -3.39 12.11
C ILE A 27 -4.06 -3.38 12.45
N ARG A 28 -4.61 -4.57 12.75
CA ARG A 28 -6.01 -4.80 13.17
C ARG A 28 -6.54 -3.89 14.29
N ARG A 29 -5.67 -3.15 14.97
CA ARG A 29 -6.02 -2.23 16.05
C ARG A 29 -6.57 -0.89 15.53
N TYR A 30 -6.29 -0.52 14.28
CA TYR A 30 -6.72 0.76 13.72
C TYR A 30 -7.50 0.54 12.43
N SER A 31 -8.59 1.28 12.27
CA SER A 31 -9.33 1.26 10.99
C SER A 31 -8.50 1.96 9.89
N PRO A 32 -8.74 1.66 8.61
CA PRO A 32 -8.08 2.36 7.50
C PRO A 32 -8.26 3.88 7.58
N GLU A 33 -9.44 4.35 8.02
CA GLU A 33 -9.77 5.77 8.19
C GLU A 33 -8.95 6.42 9.32
N GLU A 34 -8.79 5.73 10.44
CA GLU A 34 -7.96 6.20 11.56
C GLU A 34 -6.48 6.29 11.17
N ILE A 35 -5.99 5.34 10.36
CA ILE A 35 -4.63 5.38 9.82
C ILE A 35 -4.49 6.55 8.85
N GLU A 36 -5.45 6.76 7.95
CA GLU A 36 -5.43 7.90 7.04
C GLU A 36 -5.40 9.23 7.80
N GLU A 37 -6.22 9.38 8.84
CA GLU A 37 -6.27 10.59 9.64
C GLU A 37 -4.93 10.82 10.37
N ARG A 38 -4.37 9.78 11.00
CA ARG A 38 -3.10 9.88 11.72
C ARG A 38 -1.92 10.16 10.80
N VAL A 39 -1.88 9.55 9.62
CA VAL A 39 -0.80 9.75 8.66
C VAL A 39 -0.95 11.09 7.93
N SER A 40 -2.18 11.54 7.65
CA SER A 40 -2.42 12.84 7.01
C SER A 40 -2.02 14.03 7.88
N ARG A 41 -2.04 13.87 9.22
CA ARG A 41 -1.55 14.88 10.18
C ARG A 41 -0.02 14.94 10.27
N ARG A 42 0.70 13.95 9.72
CA ARG A 42 2.17 13.92 9.71
C ARG A 42 2.73 14.72 8.53
N PRO A 43 3.97 15.20 8.65
CA PRO A 43 4.62 15.93 7.57
C PRO A 43 4.77 15.05 6.31
N ILE A 44 4.80 15.70 5.15
CA ILE A 44 4.75 15.01 3.84
C ILE A 44 5.87 13.97 3.66
N HIS A 45 7.07 14.22 4.20
CA HIS A 45 8.19 13.29 4.10
C HIS A 45 7.94 11.98 4.86
N GLU A 46 7.27 12.04 6.01
CA GLU A 46 6.86 10.84 6.75
C GLU A 46 5.79 10.06 5.97
N GLN A 47 4.83 10.75 5.34
CA GLN A 47 3.83 10.09 4.50
C GLN A 47 4.49 9.35 3.33
N VAL A 48 5.43 10.01 2.66
CA VAL A 48 6.24 9.41 1.58
C VAL A 48 7.00 8.19 2.07
N PHE A 49 7.65 8.29 3.24
CA PHE A 49 8.37 7.16 3.81
C PHE A 49 7.45 5.96 4.11
N ILE A 50 6.27 6.21 4.69
CA ILE A 50 5.29 5.16 4.99
C ILE A 50 4.79 4.48 3.71
N VAL A 51 4.39 5.27 2.70
CA VAL A 51 3.90 4.73 1.42
C VAL A 51 5.01 3.93 0.73
N LEU A 52 6.23 4.45 0.67
CA LEU A 52 7.37 3.73 0.09
C LEU A 52 7.70 2.45 0.85
N ALA A 53 7.66 2.46 2.19
CA ALA A 53 7.90 1.28 3.00
C ALA A 53 6.87 0.17 2.71
N VAL A 54 5.59 0.52 2.57
CA VAL A 54 4.54 -0.44 2.20
C VAL A 54 4.74 -0.96 0.78
N LEU A 55 5.04 -0.09 -0.19
CA LEU A 55 5.30 -0.50 -1.57
C LEU A 55 6.51 -1.45 -1.67
N LEU A 56 7.59 -1.17 -0.94
CA LEU A 56 8.76 -2.03 -0.87
C LEU A 56 8.43 -3.37 -0.20
N ALA A 57 7.68 -3.36 0.90
CA ALA A 57 7.24 -4.59 1.56
C ALA A 57 6.40 -5.47 0.61
N LEU A 58 5.46 -4.87 -0.14
CA LEU A 58 4.67 -5.56 -1.16
C LEU A 58 5.55 -6.11 -2.27
N LEU A 59 6.51 -5.32 -2.78
CA LEU A 59 7.45 -5.77 -3.80
C LEU A 59 8.26 -6.98 -3.33
N PHE A 60 8.94 -6.89 -2.19
CA PHE A 60 9.77 -7.99 -1.68
C PHE A 60 8.95 -9.21 -1.32
N THR A 61 7.75 -9.03 -0.77
CA THR A 61 6.83 -10.15 -0.50
C THR A 61 6.40 -10.80 -1.82
N SER A 62 6.05 -10.02 -2.84
CA SER A 62 5.69 -10.57 -4.16
C SER A 62 6.84 -11.36 -4.78
N LEU A 63 8.07 -10.89 -4.65
CA LEU A 63 9.27 -11.58 -5.13
C LEU A 63 9.50 -12.90 -4.37
N LEU A 64 9.30 -12.89 -3.05
CA LEU A 64 9.41 -14.09 -2.23
C LEU A 64 8.40 -15.16 -2.70
N PHE A 65 7.13 -14.77 -2.84
CA PHE A 65 6.07 -15.67 -3.30
C PHE A 65 6.23 -16.09 -4.77
N ALA A 66 6.82 -15.26 -5.62
CA ALA A 66 7.07 -15.59 -7.03
C ALA A 66 8.01 -16.81 -7.19
N ASN A 67 8.88 -17.09 -6.20
CA ASN A 67 9.72 -18.30 -6.21
C ASN A 67 8.90 -19.60 -6.16
N ALA A 68 7.66 -19.55 -5.64
CA ALA A 68 6.74 -20.69 -5.63
C ALA A 68 5.84 -20.73 -6.89
N GLY A 69 6.19 -19.96 -7.94
CA GLY A 69 5.47 -19.92 -9.20
C GLY A 69 4.04 -19.37 -9.08
N VAL A 70 3.13 -19.88 -9.91
CA VAL A 70 1.74 -19.42 -9.98
C VAL A 70 1.00 -19.61 -8.65
N ILE A 71 1.26 -20.71 -7.94
CA ILE A 71 0.63 -20.99 -6.64
C ILE A 71 1.02 -19.92 -5.62
N GLY A 72 2.30 -19.57 -5.53
CA GLY A 72 2.75 -18.52 -4.64
C GLY A 72 2.11 -17.17 -4.97
N LEU A 73 1.99 -16.84 -6.25
CA LEU A 73 1.31 -15.63 -6.69
C LEU A 73 -0.17 -15.59 -6.27
N LEU A 74 -0.89 -16.72 -6.41
CA LEU A 74 -2.29 -16.84 -5.98
C LEU A 74 -2.43 -16.67 -4.46
N VAL A 75 -1.55 -17.28 -3.67
CA VAL A 75 -1.55 -17.12 -2.20
C VAL A 75 -1.24 -15.67 -1.81
N TYR A 76 -0.27 -15.04 -2.47
CA TYR A 76 0.05 -13.63 -2.26
C TYR A 76 -1.18 -12.74 -2.52
N PHE A 77 -1.85 -12.90 -3.65
CA PHE A 77 -3.08 -12.15 -3.93
C PHE A 77 -4.18 -12.41 -2.91
N LEU A 78 -4.36 -13.66 -2.47
CA LEU A 78 -5.34 -13.99 -1.44
C LEU A 78 -5.04 -13.26 -0.13
N ILE A 79 -3.77 -13.21 0.31
CA ILE A 79 -3.36 -12.46 1.50
C ILE A 79 -3.69 -10.98 1.33
N ILE A 80 -3.34 -10.38 0.20
CA ILE A 80 -3.63 -8.96 -0.07
C ILE A 80 -5.14 -8.67 -0.04
N ILE A 81 -5.95 -9.54 -0.65
CA ILE A 81 -7.42 -9.42 -0.62
C ILE A 81 -7.93 -9.50 0.82
N ILE A 82 -7.40 -10.40 1.65
CA ILE A 82 -7.78 -10.53 3.06
C ILE A 82 -7.36 -9.30 3.87
N LEU A 83 -6.21 -8.69 3.56
CA LEU A 83 -5.73 -7.49 4.26
C LEU A 83 -6.52 -6.23 3.89
N VAL A 84 -6.94 -6.10 2.64
CA VAL A 84 -7.63 -4.88 2.17
C VAL A 84 -9.15 -4.94 2.39
N ARG A 85 -9.70 -6.12 2.70
CA ARG A 85 -11.12 -6.33 2.94
C ARG A 85 -11.54 -5.95 4.36
#